data_AF-A0A3N7F7Q2-F1
#
_entry.id   AF-A0A3N7F7Q2-F1
#
_cell.length_a   1.000
_cell.length_b   1.000
_cell.length_c   1.000
_cell.angle_alpha   90.00
_cell.angle_beta   90.00
_cell.angle_gamma   90.00
#
_symmetry.space_group_name_H-M   'P 1'
#
loop_
_entity.id
_entity.type
_entity.pdbx_description
1 polymer ?
#
loop_
_entity_poly.entity_id
_entity_poly.type
_entity_poly.pdbx_seq_one_letter_code
_entity_poly.pdbx_strand_id
1 'polypeptide(L)'
;MNTLHILSQAVPAAHLALSSIQGELSRLQTLASQPEHAPLRESISQLAGLCQTIEHTIADGIHTLARSGDGLQGLLDLLHHAEDKPLPANQLAGLLTPLQQQISHARADIGQLL
;
A
#
# COMPACT_ATOMS: atom_id res chain seq x y z
N MET A 1 2.03 9.54 21.12
CA MET A 1 3.20 9.02 20.36
C MET A 1 3.06 7.51 20.10
N ASN A 2 1.98 7.02 19.45
CA ASN A 2 1.73 5.57 19.31
C ASN A 2 1.43 5.07 17.88
N THR A 3 1.30 5.97 16.90
CA THR A 3 0.88 5.60 15.54
C THR A 3 2.01 4.98 14.71
N LEU A 4 3.25 5.44 14.90
CA LEU A 4 4.42 4.90 14.18
C LEU A 4 4.74 3.44 14.54
N HIS A 5 4.53 3.05 15.80
CA HIS A 5 4.81 1.68 16.27
C HIS A 5 3.79 0.67 15.73
N ILE A 6 2.53 1.09 15.54
CA ILE A 6 1.46 0.24 14.99
C ILE A 6 1.68 0.02 13.48
N LEU A 7 2.06 1.06 12.74
CA LEU A 7 2.40 0.95 11.31
C LEU A 7 3.64 0.08 11.08
N SER A 8 4.64 0.18 11.97
CA SER A 8 5.86 -0.64 11.90
C SER A 8 5.62 -2.13 12.12
N GLN A 9 4.59 -2.53 12.86
CA GLN A 9 4.24 -3.94 13.07
C GLN A 9 3.24 -4.48 12.05
N ALA A 10 2.42 -3.61 11.46
CA ALA A 10 1.44 -3.99 10.44
C ALA A 10 2.08 -4.37 9.09
N VAL A 11 3.17 -3.69 8.69
CA VAL A 11 3.86 -3.97 7.41
C VAL A 11 4.48 -5.38 7.34
N PRO A 12 5.20 -5.86 8.39
CA PRO A 12 5.68 -7.24 8.44
C PRO A 12 4.56 -8.28 8.47
N ALA A 13 3.48 -8.02 9.22
CA ALA A 13 2.35 -8.93 9.33
C ALA A 13 1.61 -9.09 7.99
N ALA A 14 1.39 -8.00 7.27
CA ALA A 14 0.77 -8.02 5.95
C ALA A 14 1.63 -8.76 4.91
N HIS A 15 2.96 -8.56 4.93
CA HIS A 15 3.88 -9.31 4.06
C HIS A 15 3.84 -10.81 4.35
N LEU A 16 3.88 -11.21 5.63
CA LEU A 16 3.81 -12.62 6.02
C LEU A 16 2.48 -13.26 5.60
N ALA A 17 1.36 -12.53 5.75
CA ALA A 17 0.05 -13.01 5.31
C ALA A 17 -0.02 -13.20 3.79
N LEU A 18 0.49 -12.25 3.00
CA LEU A 18 0.54 -12.36 1.54
C LEU A 18 1.43 -13.54 1.10
N SER A 19 2.60 -13.71 1.70
CA SER A 19 3.47 -14.87 1.41
C SER A 19 2.80 -16.20 1.76
N SER A 20 2.04 -16.27 2.86
CA SER A 20 1.27 -17.46 3.21
C SER A 20 0.16 -17.75 2.19
N ILE A 21 -0.55 -16.71 1.73
CA ILE A 21 -1.61 -16.84 0.71
C ILE A 21 -1.01 -17.33 -0.61
N GLN A 22 0.13 -16.78 -1.05
CA GLN A 22 0.82 -17.24 -2.25
C GLN A 22 1.25 -18.71 -2.17
N GLY A 23 1.71 -19.16 -1.01
CA GLY A 23 2.08 -20.55 -0.77
C GLY A 23 0.90 -21.50 -0.93
N GLU A 24 -0.24 -21.19 -0.30
CA GLU A 24 -1.47 -22.00 -0.41
C GLU A 24 -2.07 -21.94 -1.83
N LEU A 25 -2.03 -20.79 -2.49
CA LEU A 25 -2.50 -20.63 -3.87
C LEU A 25 -1.66 -21.48 -4.84
N SER A 26 -0.33 -21.51 -4.68
CA SER A 26 0.56 -22.35 -5.47
C SER A 26 0.26 -23.84 -5.28
N ARG A 27 -0.06 -24.23 -4.04
CA ARG A 27 -0.47 -25.60 -3.71
C ARG A 27 -1.81 -25.97 -4.35
N LEU A 28 -2.78 -25.05 -4.31
CA LEU A 28 -4.08 -25.23 -4.95
C LEU A 28 -3.96 -25.32 -6.48
N GLN A 29 -3.14 -24.49 -7.12
CA GLN A 29 -2.86 -24.57 -8.55
C GLN A 29 -2.23 -25.91 -8.95
N THR A 30 -1.32 -26.42 -8.11
CA THR A 30 -0.71 -27.74 -8.30
C THR A 30 -1.75 -28.85 -8.21
N LEU A 31 -2.66 -28.81 -7.23
CA LEU A 31 -3.75 -29.77 -7.12
C LEU A 31 -4.73 -29.67 -8.30
N ALA A 32 -5.09 -28.44 -8.71
CA ALA A 32 -5.94 -28.19 -9.86
C ALA A 32 -5.33 -28.66 -11.19
N SER A 33 -4.01 -28.88 -11.24
CA SER A 33 -3.37 -29.43 -12.42
C SER A 33 -3.73 -30.90 -12.68
N GLN A 34 -4.25 -31.59 -11.66
CA GLN A 34 -4.68 -32.97 -11.73
C GLN A 34 -6.06 -33.10 -12.40
N PRO A 35 -6.29 -34.15 -13.22
CA PRO A 35 -7.56 -34.35 -13.91
C PRO A 35 -8.78 -34.42 -12.98
N GLU A 36 -8.57 -34.97 -11.78
CA GLU A 36 -9.57 -35.14 -10.72
C GLU A 36 -10.12 -33.80 -10.19
N HIS A 37 -9.34 -32.73 -10.36
CA HIS A 37 -9.65 -31.39 -9.88
C HIS A 37 -9.85 -30.39 -11.04
N ALA A 38 -10.01 -30.88 -12.27
CA ALA A 38 -10.26 -30.04 -13.44
C ALA A 38 -11.42 -29.02 -13.27
N PRO A 39 -12.55 -29.36 -12.60
CA PRO A 39 -13.62 -28.40 -12.35
C PRO A 39 -13.22 -27.20 -11.47
N LEU A 40 -12.18 -27.34 -10.65
CA LEU A 40 -11.72 -26.28 -9.73
C LEU A 40 -10.70 -25.33 -10.38
N ARG A 41 -10.14 -25.67 -11.55
CA ARG A 41 -9.10 -24.88 -12.23
C ARG A 41 -9.52 -23.43 -12.46
N GLU A 42 -10.75 -23.23 -12.91
CA GLU A 42 -11.24 -21.89 -13.23
C GLU A 42 -11.37 -21.03 -11.96
N SER A 43 -12.00 -21.56 -10.91
CA SER A 43 -12.11 -20.87 -9.63
C SER A 43 -10.75 -20.57 -8.99
N ILE A 44 -9.79 -21.49 -9.10
CA ILE A 44 -8.42 -21.29 -8.59
C ILE A 44 -7.67 -20.24 -9.42
N SER A 45 -7.91 -20.18 -10.73
CA SER A 45 -7.34 -19.14 -11.59
C SER A 45 -7.94 -17.76 -11.29
N GLN A 46 -9.25 -17.69 -11.05
CA GLN A 46 -9.93 -16.46 -10.61
C GLN A 46 -9.39 -16.00 -9.24
N LEU A 47 -9.23 -16.91 -8.28
CA LEU A 47 -8.62 -16.61 -6.99
C LEU A 47 -7.20 -16.08 -7.15
N ALA A 48 -6.41 -16.67 -8.04
CA ALA A 48 -5.06 -16.20 -8.33
C ALA A 48 -5.04 -14.76 -8.87
N GLY A 49 -5.96 -14.45 -9.80
CA GLY A 49 -6.11 -13.08 -10.31
C GLY A 49 -6.54 -12.07 -9.23
N LEU A 50 -7.39 -12.49 -8.30
CA LEU A 50 -7.77 -11.66 -7.15
C LEU A 50 -6.59 -11.41 -6.21
N CYS A 51 -5.82 -12.45 -5.85
CA CYS A 51 -4.61 -12.31 -5.05
C CYS A 51 -3.60 -11.35 -5.69
N GLN A 52 -3.41 -11.46 -7.01
CA GLN A 52 -2.49 -10.60 -7.75
C GLN A 52 -2.95 -9.13 -7.78
N THR A 53 -4.27 -8.91 -7.92
CA THR A 53 -4.87 -7.56 -7.80
C THR A 53 -4.63 -6.97 -6.40
N ILE A 54 -4.88 -7.76 -5.35
CA ILE A 54 -4.65 -7.34 -3.96
C ILE A 54 -3.19 -6.94 -3.75
N GLU A 55 -2.24 -7.78 -4.19
CA GLU A 55 -0.81 -7.51 -4.08
C GLU A 55 -0.41 -6.22 -4.80
N HIS A 56 -0.90 -6.03 -6.03
CA HIS A 56 -0.59 -4.84 -6.83
C HIS A 56 -1.11 -3.56 -6.17
N THR A 57 -2.37 -3.55 -5.74
CA THR A 57 -2.96 -2.38 -5.08
C THR A 57 -2.30 -2.08 -3.74
N ILE A 58 -1.90 -3.10 -2.97
CA ILE A 58 -1.12 -2.89 -1.74
C ILE A 58 0.25 -2.29 -2.06
N ALA A 59 0.96 -2.80 -3.07
CA ALA A 59 2.26 -2.28 -3.48
C ALA A 59 2.17 -0.82 -3.94
N ASP A 60 1.18 -0.49 -4.77
CA ASP A 60 0.93 0.87 -5.24
C ASP A 60 0.56 1.82 -4.08
N GLY A 61 -0.24 1.34 -3.14
CA GLY A 61 -0.57 2.05 -1.90
C GLY A 61 0.67 2.35 -1.06
N ILE A 62 1.54 1.35 -0.84
CA ILE A 62 2.82 1.54 -0.12
C ILE A 62 3.71 2.55 -0.84
N HIS A 63 3.84 2.46 -2.17
CA HIS A 63 4.64 3.41 -2.94
C HIS A 63 4.11 4.84 -2.86
N THR A 64 2.79 5.02 -2.92
CA THR A 64 2.15 6.34 -2.80
C THR A 64 2.33 6.92 -1.40
N LEU A 65 2.20 6.08 -0.37
CA LEU A 65 2.44 6.49 1.03
C LEU A 65 3.91 6.84 1.27
N ALA A 66 4.85 6.06 0.76
CA ALA A 66 6.29 6.35 0.86
C ALA A 66 6.62 7.71 0.22
N ARG A 67 6.13 7.94 -1.00
CA ARG A 67 6.29 9.23 -1.70
C ARG A 67 5.69 10.40 -0.92
N SER A 68 4.54 10.18 -0.28
CA SER A 68 3.92 11.19 0.60
C SER A 68 4.75 11.44 1.85
N GLY A 69 5.34 10.39 2.43
CA GLY A 69 6.27 10.50 3.56
C GLY A 69 7.51 11.32 3.21
N ASP A 70 8.14 11.04 2.06
CA ASP A 70 9.29 11.78 1.57
C ASP A 70 8.96 13.26 1.33
N GLY A 71 7.79 13.54 0.74
CA GLY A 71 7.31 14.91 0.54
C GLY A 71 7.05 15.66 1.85
N LEU A 72 6.48 14.99 2.86
CA LEU A 72 6.30 15.56 4.20
C LEU A 72 7.63 15.82 4.89
N GLN A 73 8.59 14.90 4.79
CA GLN A 73 9.92 15.07 5.36
C GLN A 73 10.64 16.26 4.72
N GLY A 74 10.58 16.39 3.38
CA GLY A 74 11.13 17.56 2.69
C GLY A 74 10.49 18.88 3.13
N LEU A 75 9.20 18.88 3.48
CA LEU A 75 8.56 20.08 4.07
C LEU A 75 9.01 20.37 5.48
N LEU A 76 9.18 19.35 6.31
CA LEU A 76 9.72 19.51 7.65
C LEU A 76 11.15 20.04 7.60
N ASP A 77 11.97 19.53 6.67
CA ASP A 77 13.33 20.03 6.46
C ASP A 77 13.31 21.49 6.00
N LEU A 78 12.46 21.86 5.04
CA LEU A 78 12.30 23.25 4.60
C LEU A 78 11.86 24.18 5.73
N LEU A 79 10.93 23.74 6.57
CA LEU A 79 10.47 24.50 7.74
C LEU A 79 11.57 24.61 8.81
N HIS A 80 12.38 23.57 8.98
CA HIS A 80 13.50 23.55 9.93
C HIS A 80 14.64 24.48 9.50
N HIS A 81 14.92 24.55 8.19
CA HIS A 81 15.96 25.43 7.62
C HIS A 81 15.47 26.88 7.40
N ALA A 82 14.18 27.16 7.58
CA ALA A 82 13.60 28.49 7.46
C ALA A 82 13.72 29.32 8.75
N GLU A 83 14.73 29.06 9.59
CA GLU A 83 15.05 29.87 10.77
C GLU A 83 14.99 31.37 10.40
N ASP A 84 14.03 32.07 11.02
CA ASP A 84 13.72 33.49 10.87
C ASP A 84 12.99 34.00 9.62
N LYS A 85 12.50 33.14 8.72
CA LYS A 85 11.60 33.56 7.62
C LYS A 85 10.29 32.77 7.63
N PRO A 86 9.15 33.37 8.06
CA PRO A 86 7.88 32.69 7.99
C PRO A 86 7.54 32.37 6.53
N LEU A 87 7.33 31.08 6.24
CA LEU A 87 6.82 30.62 4.95
C LEU A 87 5.39 31.17 4.76
N PRO A 88 5.10 31.84 3.63
CA PRO A 88 3.76 32.35 3.35
C PRO A 88 2.74 31.20 3.38
N ALA A 89 1.60 31.40 4.04
CA ALA A 89 0.56 30.38 4.20
C ALA A 89 0.09 29.77 2.86
N ASN A 90 0.13 30.56 1.80
CA ASN A 90 -0.15 30.20 0.42
C ASN A 90 0.91 29.29 -0.22
N GLN A 91 2.19 29.43 0.13
CA GLN A 91 3.23 28.47 -0.28
C GLN A 91 3.09 27.16 0.50
N LEU A 92 2.79 27.24 1.79
CA LEU A 92 2.57 26.08 2.63
C LEU A 92 1.34 25.27 2.18
N ALA A 93 0.24 25.96 1.86
CA ALA A 93 -0.95 25.35 1.27
C ALA A 93 -0.66 24.71 -0.09
N GLY A 94 0.13 25.37 -0.95
CA GLY A 94 0.56 24.82 -2.24
C GLY A 94 1.38 23.53 -2.11
N LEU A 95 2.13 23.38 -1.02
CA LEU A 95 2.94 22.20 -0.75
C LEU A 95 2.16 21.08 -0.03
N LEU A 96 1.23 21.43 0.86
CA LEU A 96 0.39 20.47 1.58
C LEU A 96 -0.74 19.90 0.71
N THR A 97 -1.27 20.66 -0.25
CA THR A 97 -2.35 20.23 -1.15
C THR A 97 -2.01 18.93 -1.91
N PRO A 98 -0.86 18.81 -2.61
CA PRO A 98 -0.52 17.58 -3.32
C PRO A 98 -0.30 16.39 -2.38
N LEU A 99 0.24 16.61 -1.17
CA LEU A 99 0.38 15.56 -0.16
C LEU A 99 -0.97 15.05 0.33
N GLN A 100 -1.91 15.96 0.61
CA GLN A 100 -3.26 15.59 0.98
C GLN A 100 -3.95 14.79 -0.13
N GLN A 101 -3.76 15.19 -1.39
CA GLN A 101 -4.29 14.46 -2.54
C GLN A 101 -3.67 13.07 -2.67
N GLN A 102 -2.35 12.92 -2.51
CA GLN A 102 -1.67 11.63 -2.57
C GLN A 102 -2.14 10.67 -1.47
N ILE A 103 -2.29 11.17 -0.24
CA ILE A 103 -2.82 10.38 0.89
C ILE A 103 -4.28 9.99 0.64
N SER A 104 -5.08 10.89 0.07
CA SER A 104 -6.49 10.63 -0.24
C SER A 104 -6.65 9.58 -1.34
N HIS A 105 -5.82 9.62 -2.38
CA HIS A 105 -5.80 8.60 -3.43
C HIS A 105 -5.34 7.25 -2.89
N ALA A 106 -4.22 7.20 -2.15
CA ALA A 106 -3.76 5.95 -1.52
C ALA A 106 -4.84 5.32 -0.63
N ARG A 107 -5.57 6.15 0.12
CA ARG A 107 -6.69 5.69 0.95
C ARG A 107 -7.87 5.18 0.12
N ALA A 108 -8.20 5.82 -0.99
CA ALA A 108 -9.28 5.38 -1.88
C ALA A 108 -8.94 4.04 -2.54
N ASP A 109 -7.70 3.89 -3.03
CA ASP A 109 -7.21 2.67 -3.68
C ASP A 109 -7.20 1.48 -2.69
N ILE A 110 -6.74 1.71 -1.45
CA ILE A 110 -6.80 0.71 -0.38
C ILE A 110 -8.25 0.44 0.07
N GLY A 111 -9.11 1.46 0.07
CA GLY A 111 -10.52 1.34 0.45
C GLY A 111 -11.37 0.55 -0.54
N GLN A 112 -11.00 0.50 -1.82
CA GLN A 112 -11.69 -0.32 -2.82
C GLN A 112 -11.35 -1.83 -2.73
N LEU A 113 -10.34 -2.19 -1.93
CA LEU A 113 -9.96 -3.58 -1.67
C LEU A 113 -10.70 -4.22 -0.49
N LEU A 114 -11.34 -3.43 0.39
CA LEU A 114 -12.02 -3.87 1.61
C LEU A 114 -13.54 -3.92 1.42
#